data_AF-A0A2P7TYQ7-F1
#
_entry.id   AF-A0A2P7TYQ7-F1
#
_cell.length_a   1.000
_cell.length_b   1.000
_cell.length_c   1.000
_cell.angle_alpha   90.00
_cell.angle_beta   90.00
_cell.angle_gamma   90.00
#
_symmetry.space_group_name_H-M   'P 1'
#
loop_
_entity.id
_entity.type
_entity.pdbx_description
1 polymer ?
#
loop_
_entity_poly.entity_id
_entity_poly.type
_entity_poly.pdbx_seq_one_letter_code
_entity_poly.pdbx_strand_id
1 'polypeptide(L)'
;MEQNLFKRMHATLESAKKYCERKRDYGNVFYISPYPVLLIKCNDKKFFAITEMETFRPLANYLSSKIYEIEALENSFLFTEESYFYHNVSASKLLKSFKNGAEFWKKGRISPHLCIFEVPDFNGIERAFSTIDDEKKYEDWPVFESCSAGSNYYLQWYEMDIEHKQYKINEIFRLYEDFKYPWS
;
A
#
# COMPACT_ATOMS: atom_id res chain seq x y z
N MET A 1 -18.49 -22.81 -0.02
CA MET A 1 -17.13 -23.08 0.52
C MET A 1 -16.51 -21.71 0.74
N GLU A 2 -16.50 -21.22 1.99
CA GLU A 2 -15.97 -19.89 2.30
C GLU A 2 -14.46 -19.88 2.05
N GLN A 3 -14.01 -19.11 1.05
CA GLN A 3 -12.59 -18.91 0.83
C GLN A 3 -12.09 -17.96 1.91
N ASN A 4 -11.41 -18.50 2.93
CA ASN A 4 -10.67 -17.70 3.90
C ASN A 4 -9.52 -16.98 3.20
N LEU A 5 -9.79 -15.76 2.73
CA LEU A 5 -8.81 -14.89 2.10
C LEU A 5 -7.84 -14.33 3.16
N PHE A 6 -6.76 -15.06 3.42
CA PHE A 6 -5.65 -14.55 4.21
C PHE A 6 -4.81 -13.59 3.38
N LYS A 7 -4.98 -12.29 3.63
CA LYS A 7 -4.23 -11.23 2.96
C LYS A 7 -3.00 -10.88 3.79
N ARG A 8 -1.83 -10.95 3.16
CA ARG A 8 -0.54 -10.66 3.79
C ARG A 8 0.32 -9.86 2.83
N MET A 9 0.82 -8.71 3.29
CA MET A 9 1.76 -7.93 2.50
C MET A 9 3.15 -8.56 2.54
N HIS A 10 3.80 -8.54 1.38
CA HIS A 10 5.17 -8.96 1.20
C HIS A 10 5.91 -7.88 0.43
N ALA A 11 7.12 -7.54 0.88
CA ALA A 11 7.93 -6.52 0.23
C ALA A 11 8.46 -6.96 -1.16
N THR A 12 8.46 -8.28 -1.45
CA THR A 12 8.92 -8.81 -2.72
C THR A 12 7.99 -9.90 -3.23
N LEU A 13 7.89 -10.03 -4.55
CA LEU A 13 7.13 -11.10 -5.22
C LEU A 13 7.62 -12.48 -4.77
N GLU A 14 8.93 -12.68 -4.67
CA GLU A 14 9.53 -13.95 -4.23
C GLU A 14 9.12 -14.32 -2.79
N SER A 15 9.07 -13.33 -1.88
CA SER A 15 8.60 -13.58 -0.52
C SER A 15 7.12 -13.97 -0.49
N ALA A 16 6.29 -13.39 -1.36
CA ALA A 16 4.87 -13.74 -1.49
C ALA A 16 4.72 -15.17 -2.03
N LYS A 17 5.43 -15.52 -3.11
CA LYS A 17 5.42 -16.87 -3.68
C LYS A 17 5.82 -17.94 -2.67
N LYS A 18 6.91 -17.72 -1.91
CA LYS A 18 7.34 -18.61 -0.83
C LYS A 18 6.30 -18.75 0.29
N TYR A 19 5.56 -17.69 0.59
CA TYR A 19 4.49 -17.76 1.58
C TYR A 19 3.33 -18.62 1.07
N CYS A 20 2.88 -18.40 -0.16
CA CYS A 20 1.85 -19.21 -0.81
C CYS A 20 2.24 -20.68 -0.86
N GLU A 21 3.48 -21.01 -1.20
CA GLU A 21 3.97 -22.39 -1.21
C GLU A 21 3.86 -23.06 0.17
N ARG A 22 4.26 -22.36 1.24
CA ARG A 22 4.14 -22.88 2.62
C ARG A 22 2.70 -23.00 3.11
N LYS A 23 1.77 -22.26 2.51
CA LYS A 23 0.35 -22.28 2.85
C LYS A 23 -0.47 -23.12 1.89
N ARG A 24 0.18 -23.76 0.91
CA ARG A 24 -0.48 -24.61 -0.07
C ARG A 24 -1.14 -25.79 0.63
N ASP A 25 -2.40 -26.00 0.29
CA ASP A 25 -3.17 -27.16 0.65
C ASP A 25 -3.99 -27.59 -0.58
N TYR A 26 -4.66 -28.73 -0.50
CA TYR A 26 -5.41 -29.30 -1.62
C TYR A 26 -6.52 -28.36 -2.09
N GLY A 27 -6.46 -27.95 -3.36
CA GLY A 27 -7.48 -27.12 -4.00
C GLY A 27 -7.33 -25.60 -3.80
N ASN A 28 -6.28 -25.12 -3.13
CA ASN A 28 -6.04 -23.69 -2.97
C ASN A 28 -5.47 -23.06 -4.24
N VAL A 29 -6.01 -21.90 -4.62
CA VAL A 29 -5.45 -21.00 -5.65
C VAL A 29 -5.06 -19.70 -4.96
N PHE A 30 -3.83 -19.26 -5.18
CA PHE A 30 -3.28 -18.02 -4.64
C PHE A 30 -3.21 -16.96 -5.72
N TYR A 31 -3.44 -15.72 -5.30
CA TYR A 31 -3.30 -14.54 -6.13
C TYR A 31 -2.30 -13.59 -5.49
N ILE A 32 -1.41 -13.01 -6.29
CA ILE A 32 -0.47 -11.98 -5.86
C ILE A 32 -0.73 -10.74 -6.70
N SER A 33 -1.14 -9.66 -6.05
CA SER A 33 -1.29 -8.35 -6.66
C SER A 33 -0.30 -7.37 -6.05
N PRO A 34 0.33 -6.51 -6.84
CA PRO A 34 1.04 -5.34 -6.35
C PRO A 34 0.08 -4.38 -5.63
N TYR A 35 0.63 -3.54 -4.77
CA TYR A 35 -0.11 -2.63 -3.93
C TYR A 35 0.54 -1.24 -3.90
N PRO A 36 -0.22 -0.13 -3.94
CA PRO A 36 0.37 1.20 -4.02
C PRO A 36 1.06 1.54 -2.70
N VAL A 37 2.27 2.09 -2.79
CA VAL A 37 3.09 2.47 -1.63
C VAL A 37 3.74 3.81 -1.92
N LEU A 38 3.71 4.70 -0.94
CA LEU A 38 4.50 5.92 -0.92
C LEU A 38 5.89 5.59 -0.39
N LEU A 39 6.90 5.68 -1.26
CA LEU A 39 8.29 5.47 -0.90
C LEU A 39 8.98 6.81 -0.66
N ILE A 40 9.60 6.98 0.51
CA ILE A 40 10.24 8.24 0.91
C ILE A 40 11.68 7.98 1.32
N LYS A 41 12.60 8.77 0.76
CA LYS A 41 14.01 8.82 1.18
C LYS A 41 14.20 9.93 2.21
N CYS A 42 14.67 9.58 3.39
CA CYS A 42 15.06 10.53 4.42
C CYS A 42 16.57 10.82 4.39
N ASN A 43 16.98 11.88 5.08
CA ASN A 43 18.38 12.30 5.23
C ASN A 43 19.37 11.20 5.60
N ASP A 44 18.93 10.31 6.49
CA ASP A 44 19.78 9.32 7.12
C ASP A 44 20.07 8.12 6.21
N LYS A 45 19.89 8.28 4.90
CA LYS A 45 19.87 7.20 3.89
C LYS A 45 18.85 6.10 4.21
N LYS A 46 17.87 6.41 5.05
CA LYS A 46 16.76 5.52 5.38
C LYS A 46 15.64 5.70 4.38
N PHE A 47 15.03 4.59 4.00
CA PHE A 47 13.88 4.56 3.11
C PHE A 47 12.68 4.05 3.88
N PHE A 48 11.55 4.71 3.72
CA PHE A 48 10.28 4.29 4.31
C PHE A 48 9.27 4.01 3.23
N ALA A 49 8.68 2.81 3.28
CA ALA A 49 7.52 2.42 2.51
C ALA A 49 6.28 2.67 3.38
N ILE A 50 5.36 3.50 2.89
CA ILE A 50 4.17 3.91 3.62
C ILE A 50 2.94 3.61 2.77
N THR A 51 1.99 2.87 3.34
CA THR A 51 0.73 2.56 2.67
C THR A 51 -0.37 2.31 3.69
N GLU A 52 -1.58 2.12 3.23
CA GLU A 52 -2.75 1.80 4.04
C GLU A 52 -3.40 0.57 3.45
N MET A 53 -3.51 -0.52 4.21
CA MET A 53 -4.17 -1.74 3.70
C MET A 53 -5.68 -1.57 3.60
N GLU A 54 -6.32 -2.50 2.90
CA GLU A 54 -7.79 -2.60 2.85
C GLU A 54 -8.49 -1.37 2.22
N THR A 55 -7.75 -0.63 1.38
CA THR A 55 -8.28 0.50 0.60
C THR A 55 -7.75 0.48 -0.84
N PHE A 56 -8.55 0.98 -1.78
CA PHE A 56 -8.13 1.22 -3.17
C PHE A 56 -7.35 2.51 -3.34
N ARG A 57 -7.45 3.41 -2.37
CA ARG A 57 -6.83 4.74 -2.41
C ARG A 57 -6.04 4.94 -1.13
N PRO A 58 -4.90 4.24 -0.97
CA PRO A 58 -4.08 4.38 0.23
C PRO A 58 -3.66 5.84 0.38
N LEU A 59 -3.69 6.33 1.62
CA LEU A 59 -3.30 7.71 1.94
C LEU A 59 -4.17 8.80 1.27
N ALA A 60 -5.35 8.48 0.72
CA ALA A 60 -6.23 9.49 0.08
C ALA A 60 -6.64 10.66 0.98
N ASN A 61 -6.61 10.42 2.29
CA ASN A 61 -6.91 11.41 3.32
C ASN A 61 -5.66 12.12 3.87
N TYR A 62 -4.47 11.70 3.46
CA TYR A 62 -3.21 12.31 3.82
C TYR A 62 -2.95 13.54 2.94
N LEU A 63 -2.39 14.58 3.55
CA LEU A 63 -1.99 15.82 2.89
C LEU A 63 -0.47 15.95 3.02
N SER A 64 0.21 16.21 1.90
CA SER A 64 1.66 16.45 1.87
C SER A 64 2.06 17.75 2.57
N SER A 65 1.16 18.73 2.58
CA SER A 65 1.32 19.99 3.27
C SER A 65 0.03 20.43 3.96
N LYS A 66 0.20 21.22 5.02
CA LYS A 66 -0.90 21.86 5.73
C LYS A 66 -0.77 23.37 5.52
N ILE A 67 -1.88 23.98 5.12
CA ILE A 67 -2.02 25.42 5.03
C ILE A 67 -2.61 25.88 6.37
N TYR A 68 -1.91 26.78 7.06
CA TYR A 68 -2.41 27.46 8.24
C TYR A 68 -2.79 28.88 7.86
N GLU A 69 -3.93 29.30 8.37
CA GLU A 69 -4.32 30.70 8.39
C GLU A 69 -3.74 31.32 9.67
N ILE A 70 -2.87 32.30 9.51
CA ILE A 70 -2.39 33.12 10.63
C ILE A 70 -3.15 34.44 10.54
N GLU A 71 -3.87 34.80 11.60
CA GLU A 71 -4.37 36.15 11.78
C GLU A 71 -3.16 37.10 11.88
N ALA A 72 -2.91 37.91 10.84
CA ALA A 72 -2.00 39.03 10.97
C ALA A 72 -2.74 40.18 11.64
N LEU A 73 -2.05 40.95 12.49
CA LEU A 73 -2.55 42.25 12.91
C LEU A 73 -2.81 43.10 11.65
N GLU A 74 -4.02 43.66 11.55
CA GLU A 74 -4.53 44.47 10.43
C GLU A 74 -4.93 43.68 9.17
N ASN A 75 -6.18 43.18 9.15
CA ASN A 75 -7.00 42.81 7.98
C ASN A 75 -6.34 42.01 6.84
N SER A 76 -5.25 41.31 7.11
CA SER A 76 -4.54 40.48 6.16
C SER A 76 -4.38 39.09 6.73
N PHE A 77 -4.75 38.09 5.94
CA PHE A 77 -4.50 36.69 6.28
C PHE A 77 -3.15 36.30 5.69
N LEU A 78 -2.24 35.85 6.55
CA LEU A 78 -0.99 35.24 6.11
C LEU A 78 -1.18 33.73 6.12
N PHE A 79 -1.07 33.12 4.94
CA PHE A 79 -1.06 31.67 4.83
C PHE A 79 0.37 31.17 4.98
N THR A 80 0.61 30.24 5.91
CA THR A 80 1.88 29.52 6.01
C THR A 80 1.67 28.06 5.65
N GLU A 81 2.57 27.53 4.83
CA GLU A 81 2.57 26.12 4.43
C GLU A 81 3.61 25.38 5.27
N GLU A 82 3.16 24.45 6.13
CA GLU A 82 4.08 23.45 6.68
C GLU A 82 3.98 22.18 5.86
N SER A 83 5.10 21.75 5.31
CA SER A 83 5.25 20.47 4.64
C SER A 83 6.25 19.62 5.41
N TYR A 84 6.00 18.31 5.47
CA TYR A 84 6.98 17.33 5.94
C TYR A 84 7.68 16.62 4.76
N PHE A 85 7.39 17.05 3.53
CA PHE A 85 7.96 16.56 2.28
C PHE A 85 8.87 17.61 1.67
N TYR A 86 9.98 17.90 2.34
CA TYR A 86 11.05 18.75 1.81
C TYR A 86 12.36 18.00 1.77
N HIS A 87 13.29 18.50 0.95
CA HIS A 87 14.64 17.98 0.91
C HIS A 87 15.21 17.90 2.31
N ASN A 88 15.80 16.76 2.64
CA ASN A 88 16.48 16.57 3.89
C ASN A 88 15.57 16.59 5.14
N VAL A 89 14.33 16.07 5.03
CA VAL A 89 13.52 15.79 6.21
C VAL A 89 14.12 14.64 7.03
N SER A 90 14.19 14.81 8.35
CA SER A 90 14.56 13.73 9.28
C SER A 90 13.45 12.69 9.36
N ALA A 91 13.81 11.40 9.47
CA ALA A 91 12.85 10.31 9.61
C ALA A 91 11.85 10.54 10.76
N SER A 92 12.32 11.06 11.90
CA SER A 92 11.46 11.32 13.07
C SER A 92 10.36 12.34 12.80
N LYS A 93 10.66 13.43 12.09
CA LYS A 93 9.68 14.44 11.66
C LYS A 93 8.67 13.83 10.68
N LEU A 94 9.14 13.09 9.68
CA LEU A 94 8.27 12.41 8.73
C LEU A 94 7.31 11.45 9.43
N LEU A 95 7.82 10.55 10.29
CA LEU A 95 6.98 9.59 11.01
C LEU A 95 5.97 10.27 11.95
N LYS A 96 6.25 11.49 12.44
CA LYS A 96 5.28 12.27 13.22
C LYS A 96 4.08 12.72 12.38
N SER A 97 4.24 13.03 11.09
CA SER A 97 3.12 13.44 10.24
C SER A 97 2.12 12.30 9.98
N PHE A 98 2.57 11.05 10.11
CA PHE A 98 1.73 9.85 9.99
C PHE A 98 1.13 9.38 11.32
N LYS A 99 1.38 10.07 12.45
CA LYS A 99 0.79 9.70 13.74
C LYS A 99 -0.70 10.02 13.78
N ASN A 100 -1.42 9.24 14.57
CA ASN A 100 -2.82 9.51 14.86
C ASN A 100 -3.02 10.93 15.41
N GLY A 101 -4.01 11.65 14.87
CA GLY A 101 -4.30 13.03 15.21
C GLY A 101 -3.30 14.04 14.65
N ALA A 102 -2.33 13.61 13.82
CA ALA A 102 -1.51 14.54 13.07
C ALA A 102 -2.38 15.38 12.15
N GLU A 103 -2.01 16.65 12.01
CA GLU A 103 -2.82 17.64 11.33
C GLU A 103 -2.79 17.51 9.80
N PHE A 104 -1.98 16.58 9.29
CA PHE A 104 -1.84 16.22 7.88
C PHE A 104 -2.95 15.28 7.39
N TRP A 105 -3.95 14.97 8.21
CA TRP A 105 -5.06 14.10 7.84
C TRP A 105 -6.37 14.90 7.75
N LYS A 106 -7.05 14.83 6.60
CA LYS A 106 -8.32 15.56 6.34
C LYS A 106 -9.44 15.23 7.33
N LYS A 107 -9.44 14.03 7.91
CA LYS A 107 -10.38 13.58 8.93
C LYS A 107 -9.55 12.89 10.03
N GLY A 108 -9.64 13.37 11.27
CA GLY A 108 -8.84 12.86 12.39
C GLY A 108 -8.95 11.33 12.54
N ARG A 109 -7.78 10.67 12.56
CA ARG A 109 -7.50 9.21 12.53
C ARG A 109 -7.93 8.49 11.23
N ILE A 110 -7.02 8.13 10.33
CA ILE A 110 -5.98 7.06 10.31
C ILE A 110 -6.53 5.65 10.53
N SER A 111 -6.94 5.06 9.41
CA SER A 111 -7.22 3.64 9.26
C SER A 111 -6.30 2.76 10.10
N PRO A 112 -6.83 1.76 10.82
CA PRO A 112 -6.02 0.81 11.59
C PRO A 112 -5.08 -0.01 10.70
N HIS A 113 -5.22 0.13 9.38
CA HIS A 113 -4.45 -0.56 8.36
C HIS A 113 -3.26 0.28 7.84
N LEU A 114 -2.95 1.43 8.44
CA LEU A 114 -1.73 2.18 8.10
C LEU A 114 -0.49 1.33 8.41
N CYS A 115 0.36 1.20 7.40
CA CYS A 115 1.55 0.38 7.39
C CYS A 115 2.76 1.24 7.05
N ILE A 116 3.77 1.22 7.91
CA ILE A 116 5.03 1.93 7.72
C ILE A 116 6.16 0.93 7.94
N PHE A 117 7.01 0.76 6.93
CA PHE A 117 8.14 -0.16 6.99
C PHE A 117 9.43 0.56 6.62
N GLU A 118 10.48 0.36 7.40
CA GLU A 118 11.83 0.74 7.00
C GLU A 118 12.34 -0.25 5.94
N VAL A 119 12.85 0.28 4.82
CA VAL A 119 13.38 -0.52 3.73
C VAL A 119 14.91 -0.46 3.78
N PRO A 120 15.60 -1.60 3.99
CA PRO A 120 17.02 -1.62 4.33
C PRO A 120 17.98 -1.33 3.16
N ASP A 121 17.56 -1.46 1.90
CA ASP A 121 18.43 -1.24 0.73
C ASP A 121 17.67 -0.67 -0.47
N PHE A 122 18.14 0.47 -0.99
CA PHE A 122 17.60 1.12 -2.19
C PHE A 122 17.88 0.35 -3.48
N ASN A 123 18.99 -0.37 -3.56
CA ASN A 123 19.30 -1.16 -4.75
C ASN A 123 18.39 -2.39 -4.88
N GLY A 124 17.85 -2.88 -3.76
CA GLY A 124 16.77 -3.86 -3.74
C GLY A 124 15.40 -3.26 -4.02
N ILE A 125 15.21 -1.96 -3.73
CA ILE A 125 13.95 -1.24 -3.93
C ILE A 125 13.60 -1.13 -5.41
N GLU A 126 14.52 -0.77 -6.31
CA GLU A 126 14.19 -0.65 -7.75
C GLU A 126 13.69 -1.97 -8.36
N ARG A 127 14.05 -3.12 -7.76
CA ARG A 127 13.54 -4.44 -8.17
C ARG A 127 12.22 -4.82 -7.50
N ALA A 128 11.93 -4.26 -6.33
CA ALA A 128 10.76 -4.57 -5.51
C ALA A 128 9.59 -3.60 -5.74
N PHE A 129 9.91 -2.37 -6.15
CA PHE A 129 8.99 -1.27 -6.40
C PHE A 129 9.25 -0.77 -7.82
N SER A 130 8.33 -1.06 -8.74
CA SER A 130 8.28 -0.31 -9.99
C SER A 130 7.81 1.09 -9.66
N THR A 131 8.56 2.12 -10.07
CA THR A 131 8.00 3.47 -10.16
C THR A 131 6.72 3.40 -10.96
N ILE A 132 5.65 3.97 -10.41
CA ILE A 132 4.41 4.16 -11.14
C ILE A 132 4.80 5.02 -12.34
N ASP A 133 4.71 4.42 -13.53
CA ASP A 133 4.66 5.19 -14.75
C ASP A 133 3.37 5.99 -14.67
N ASP A 134 3.44 7.32 -14.70
CA ASP A 134 2.27 8.19 -14.56
C ASP A 134 1.18 7.85 -15.61
N GLU A 135 1.55 7.14 -16.69
CA GLU A 135 0.65 6.65 -17.73
C GLU A 135 -0.02 5.30 -17.40
N LYS A 136 0.55 4.48 -16.50
CA LYS A 136 0.00 3.16 -16.13
C LYS A 136 -1.02 3.28 -15.01
N LYS A 137 -2.26 2.89 -15.31
CA LYS A 137 -3.32 2.83 -14.31
C LYS A 137 -3.14 1.57 -13.45
N TYR A 138 -3.79 1.54 -12.29
CA TYR A 138 -3.74 0.38 -11.38
C TYR A 138 -4.24 -0.89 -12.07
N GLU A 139 -5.20 -0.75 -12.99
CA GLU A 139 -5.73 -1.84 -13.81
C GLU A 139 -4.67 -2.46 -14.74
N ASP A 140 -3.53 -1.81 -14.95
CA ASP A 140 -2.43 -2.27 -15.80
C ASP A 140 -1.35 -3.05 -15.01
N TRP A 141 -1.45 -3.11 -13.68
CA TRP A 141 -0.41 -3.72 -12.84
C TRP A 141 -0.46 -5.25 -12.80
N PRO A 142 0.65 -5.98 -13.01
CA PRO A 142 0.61 -7.44 -13.19
C PRO A 142 0.01 -8.15 -11.97
N VAL A 143 -1.03 -8.96 -12.17
CA VAL A 143 -1.60 -9.83 -11.14
C VAL A 143 -1.20 -11.26 -11.48
N PHE A 144 -0.70 -11.99 -10.49
CA PHE A 144 -0.26 -13.37 -10.67
C PHE A 144 -1.25 -14.34 -10.04
N GLU A 145 -1.56 -15.40 -10.76
CA GLU A 145 -2.34 -16.54 -10.28
C GLU A 145 -1.43 -17.76 -10.16
N SER A 146 -1.61 -18.52 -9.08
CA SER A 146 -0.91 -19.79 -8.89
C SER A 146 -1.66 -20.95 -9.55
N CYS A 147 -0.95 -21.85 -10.22
CA CYS A 147 -1.47 -23.15 -10.63
C CYS A 147 -0.69 -24.29 -9.96
N SER A 148 -1.41 -25.35 -9.58
CA SER A 148 -0.79 -26.58 -9.07
C SER A 148 -0.46 -27.52 -10.22
N ALA A 149 0.81 -27.93 -10.33
CA ALA A 149 1.26 -28.98 -11.24
C ALA A 149 1.28 -30.38 -10.57
N GLY A 150 0.72 -30.51 -9.37
CA GLY A 150 0.73 -31.74 -8.56
C GLY A 150 1.59 -31.63 -7.30
N SER A 151 1.50 -32.64 -6.43
CA SER A 151 2.05 -32.61 -5.05
C SER A 151 3.57 -32.45 -4.98
N ASN A 152 4.31 -32.89 -6.01
CA ASN A 152 5.78 -32.89 -6.02
C ASN A 152 6.40 -31.71 -6.78
N TYR A 153 5.59 -30.73 -7.19
CA TYR A 153 6.05 -29.55 -7.92
C TYR A 153 5.74 -28.28 -7.13
N TYR A 154 6.60 -27.27 -7.28
CA TYR A 154 6.30 -25.92 -6.83
C TYR A 154 5.08 -25.35 -7.56
N LEU A 155 4.39 -24.40 -6.94
CA LEU A 155 3.36 -23.62 -7.63
C LEU A 155 3.95 -22.92 -8.86
N GLN A 156 3.28 -23.10 -9.98
CA GLN A 156 3.53 -22.33 -11.19
C GLN A 156 2.77 -21.01 -11.08
N TRP A 157 3.33 -19.94 -11.66
CA TRP A 157 2.75 -18.60 -11.58
C TRP A 157 2.58 -18.03 -12.97
N TYR A 158 1.38 -17.55 -13.25
CA TYR A 158 1.01 -16.97 -14.53
C TYR A 158 0.52 -15.56 -14.29
N GLU A 159 0.93 -14.62 -15.13
CA GLU A 159 0.32 -13.30 -15.16
C GLU A 159 -1.08 -13.42 -15.76
N MET A 160 -2.07 -12.90 -15.06
CA MET A 160 -3.47 -12.92 -15.48
C MET A 160 -3.68 -11.95 -16.65
N ASP A 161 -4.53 -12.35 -17.60
CA ASP A 161 -5.01 -11.42 -18.61
C ASP A 161 -5.90 -10.32 -18.00
N ILE A 162 -6.08 -9.23 -18.75
CA ILE A 162 -6.75 -8.01 -18.29
C ILE A 162 -8.23 -8.26 -17.94
N GLU A 163 -8.91 -9.15 -18.67
CA GLU A 163 -10.34 -9.43 -18.47
C GLU A 163 -10.59 -10.20 -17.16
N HIS A 164 -9.82 -11.27 -16.90
CA HIS A 164 -9.91 -12.04 -15.67
C HIS A 164 -9.45 -11.23 -14.45
N LYS A 165 -8.49 -10.33 -14.65
CA LYS A 165 -7.94 -9.46 -13.62
C LYS A 165 -8.96 -8.47 -13.06
N GLN A 166 -9.74 -7.79 -13.90
CA GLN A 166 -10.74 -6.82 -13.42
C GLN A 166 -11.82 -7.50 -12.56
N TYR A 167 -12.29 -8.67 -12.98
CA TYR A 167 -13.26 -9.44 -12.19
C TYR A 167 -12.68 -9.87 -10.84
N LYS A 168 -11.45 -10.40 -10.81
CA LYS A 168 -10.82 -10.91 -9.58
C LYS A 168 -10.34 -9.83 -8.64
N ILE A 169 -9.82 -8.71 -9.13
CA ILE A 169 -9.54 -7.52 -8.31
C ILE A 169 -10.86 -7.12 -7.62
N ASN A 170 -11.94 -6.94 -8.40
CA ASN A 170 -13.23 -6.57 -7.82
C ASN A 170 -13.76 -7.61 -6.83
N GLU A 171 -13.54 -8.92 -7.03
CA GLU A 171 -13.95 -9.96 -6.07
C GLU A 171 -13.11 -9.93 -4.77
N ILE A 172 -11.78 -9.85 -4.89
CA ILE A 172 -10.86 -9.69 -3.75
C ILE A 172 -11.29 -8.49 -2.91
N PHE A 173 -11.75 -7.42 -3.54
CA PHE A 173 -12.10 -6.20 -2.85
C PHE A 173 -13.57 -6.07 -2.43
N ARG A 174 -14.55 -6.64 -3.16
CA ARG A 174 -15.97 -6.68 -2.76
C ARG A 174 -16.16 -7.45 -1.46
N LEU A 175 -15.40 -8.53 -1.30
CA LEU A 175 -15.30 -9.26 -0.03
C LEU A 175 -14.73 -8.43 1.14
N TYR A 176 -14.36 -7.15 0.95
CA TYR A 176 -14.07 -6.25 2.07
C TYR A 176 -15.24 -5.36 2.46
N GLU A 177 -16.08 -4.95 1.50
CA GLU A 177 -17.27 -4.15 1.81
C GLU A 177 -18.27 -4.96 2.63
N ASP A 178 -18.41 -6.24 2.30
CA ASP A 178 -19.29 -7.18 3.01
C ASP A 178 -18.81 -7.52 4.43
N PHE A 179 -17.49 -7.44 4.70
CA PHE A 179 -16.92 -7.67 6.04
C PHE A 179 -16.77 -6.39 6.87
N LYS A 180 -17.10 -5.22 6.30
CA LYS A 180 -17.04 -3.94 7.02
C LYS A 180 -18.18 -3.78 8.02
N TYR A 181 -19.22 -4.61 7.93
CA TYR A 181 -20.34 -4.69 8.87
C TYR A 181 -20.76 -6.15 9.15
N PRO A 182 -20.02 -6.92 9.96
CA PRO A 182 -20.51 -8.23 10.43
C PRO A 182 -21.66 -8.11 11.45
N TRP A 183 -22.03 -6.88 11.83
CA TRP A 183 -22.93 -6.59 12.96
C TRP A 183 -23.98 -5.51 12.66
N SER A 184 -24.26 -5.18 11.39
CA SER A 184 -25.41 -4.35 11.05
C SER A 184 -26.68 -5.18 10.97
#